data_AF-A0A1H8AKW0-F1
#
_entry.id   AF-A0A1H8AKW0-F1
#
_cell.length_a   1.000
_cell.length_b   1.000
_cell.length_c   1.000
_cell.angle_alpha   90.00
_cell.angle_beta   90.00
_cell.angle_gamma   90.00
#
_symmetry.space_group_name_H-M   'P 1'
#
loop_
_entity.id
_entity.type
_entity.pdbx_description
1 polymer ?
#
loop_
_entity_poly.entity_id
_entity_poly.type
_entity_poly.pdbx_seq_one_letter_code
_entity_poly.pdbx_strand_id
1 'polypeptide(L)'
;MKVISPRTHGYLDFLTVVIFLLAPIVLGLSELPAILAYSLAVVHLIVTLTSDFPFGIVKLIPFTIHGWIERLVGPSLIALPFIFGFATDEIARNFYIGMGIVIIAVGILTDYQGQPRQRGGIEKVKTQ
;
A
#
# COMPACT_ATOMS: atom_id res chain seq x y z
N MET A 1 11.53 5.74 14.17
CA MET A 1 11.24 7.14 13.77
C MET A 1 10.26 7.09 12.63
N LYS A 2 9.18 7.89 12.65
CA LYS A 2 8.25 7.98 11.53
C LYS A 2 8.74 9.07 10.59
N VAL A 3 9.10 8.69 9.36
CA VAL A 3 9.75 9.57 8.37
C VAL A 3 8.91 9.75 7.10
N ILE A 4 8.00 8.82 6.82
CA ILE A 4 7.09 8.90 5.66
C ILE A 4 5.80 9.60 6.10
N SER A 5 5.50 10.74 5.47
CA SER A 5 4.25 11.47 5.68
C SER A 5 3.06 10.75 5.01
N PRO A 6 1.81 10.96 5.46
CA PRO A 6 0.62 10.39 4.80
C PRO A 6 0.53 10.70 3.30
N ARG A 7 1.01 11.86 2.88
CA ARG A 7 1.05 12.23 1.46
C ARG A 7 2.12 11.44 0.70
N THR A 8 3.31 11.28 1.28
CA THR A 8 4.36 10.47 0.67
C THR A 8 3.93 9.01 0.55
N HIS A 9 3.29 8.49 1.60
CA HIS A 9 2.72 7.14 1.61
C HIS A 9 1.71 6.94 0.48
N GLY A 10 0.80 7.89 0.24
CA GLY A 10 -0.14 7.77 -0.88
C GLY A 10 0.50 7.70 -2.26
N TYR A 11 1.67 8.33 -2.49
CA TYR A 11 2.41 8.10 -3.74
C TYR A 11 2.96 6.68 -3.84
N LEU A 12 3.41 6.11 -2.71
CA LEU A 12 3.89 4.73 -2.64
C LEU A 12 2.77 3.72 -2.84
N ASP A 13 1.55 4.01 -2.38
CA ASP A 13 0.36 3.20 -2.65
C ASP A 13 0.09 3.08 -4.15
N PHE A 14 -0.01 4.21 -4.84
CA PHE A 14 -0.27 4.19 -6.29
C PHE A 14 0.89 3.51 -7.04
N LEU A 15 2.13 3.73 -6.62
CA LEU A 15 3.28 3.02 -7.19
C LEU A 15 3.17 1.50 -6.98
N THR A 16 2.78 1.07 -5.78
CA THR A 16 2.56 -0.35 -5.44
C THR A 16 1.47 -0.97 -6.31
N VAL A 17 0.35 -0.27 -6.50
CA VAL A 17 -0.74 -0.69 -7.40
C VAL A 17 -0.22 -0.87 -8.83
N VAL A 18 0.55 0.08 -9.35
CA VAL A 18 1.11 0.01 -10.71
C VAL A 18 2.10 -1.15 -10.83
N ILE A 19 2.96 -1.36 -9.83
CA ILE A 19 3.92 -2.48 -9.81
C ILE A 19 3.16 -3.82 -9.85
N PHE A 20 2.18 -4.02 -8.98
CA PHE A 20 1.41 -5.27 -8.97
C PHE A 20 0.59 -5.47 -10.26
N LEU A 21 0.03 -4.41 -10.83
CA LEU A 21 -0.71 -4.47 -12.08
C LEU A 21 0.18 -4.87 -13.26
N LEU A 22 1.41 -4.36 -13.32
CA LEU A 22 2.33 -4.61 -14.43
C LEU A 22 3.21 -5.85 -14.23
N ALA A 23 3.38 -6.32 -12.99
CA ALA A 23 4.28 -7.43 -12.67
C ALA A 23 4.00 -8.71 -13.49
N PRO A 24 2.75 -9.17 -13.70
CA PRO A 24 2.51 -10.35 -14.53
C PRO A 24 3.00 -10.20 -15.97
N ILE A 25 2.88 -9.00 -16.54
CA ILE A 25 3.31 -8.73 -17.92
C ILE A 25 4.83 -8.60 -18.00
N VAL A 26 5.43 -7.82 -17.09
CA VAL A 26 6.86 -7.47 -17.13
C VAL A 26 7.74 -8.63 -16.67
N LEU A 27 7.31 -9.38 -15.66
CA LEU A 27 8.07 -10.49 -15.06
C LEU A 27 7.63 -11.85 -15.60
N GLY A 28 6.60 -11.91 -16.44
CA GLY A 28 6.06 -13.15 -16.97
C GLY A 28 5.38 -14.03 -15.93
N LEU A 29 4.76 -13.43 -14.88
CA LEU A 29 4.00 -14.21 -13.90
C LEU A 29 2.78 -14.82 -14.58
N SER A 30 2.53 -16.11 -14.34
CA SER A 30 1.38 -16.84 -14.86
C SER A 30 0.54 -17.44 -13.74
N GLU A 31 -0.67 -17.89 -14.09
CA GLU A 31 -1.57 -18.64 -13.20
C GLU A 31 -1.81 -17.94 -11.83
N LEU A 32 -1.59 -18.66 -10.73
CA LEU A 32 -1.89 -18.19 -9.38
C LEU A 32 -1.05 -16.94 -8.99
N PRO A 33 0.29 -16.90 -9.19
CA PRO A 33 1.06 -15.68 -9.02
C PRO A 33 0.51 -14.46 -9.78
N ALA A 34 0.01 -14.64 -11.01
CA ALA A 34 -0.56 -13.53 -11.78
C ALA A 34 -1.91 -13.08 -11.19
N ILE A 35 -2.79 -14.02 -10.87
CA ILE A 35 -4.11 -13.75 -10.27
C ILE A 35 -3.96 -13.01 -8.95
N LEU A 36 -3.04 -13.45 -8.10
CA LEU A 36 -2.74 -12.81 -6.82
C LEU A 36 -2.24 -11.37 -7.03
N ALA A 37 -1.35 -11.13 -8.00
CA ALA A 37 -0.81 -9.80 -8.27
C ALA A 37 -1.90 -8.84 -8.75
N TYR A 38 -2.72 -9.25 -9.71
CA TYR A 38 -3.85 -8.45 -10.16
C TYR A 38 -4.87 -8.19 -9.05
N SER A 39 -5.18 -9.20 -8.24
CA SER A 39 -6.11 -9.06 -7.11
C SER A 39 -5.57 -8.07 -6.08
N LEU A 40 -4.27 -8.15 -5.75
CA LEU A 40 -3.62 -7.22 -4.83
C LEU A 40 -3.61 -5.80 -5.39
N ALA A 41 -3.37 -5.60 -6.70
CA ALA A 41 -3.44 -4.29 -7.31
C ALA A 41 -4.84 -3.66 -7.15
N VAL A 42 -5.90 -4.44 -7.41
CA VAL A 42 -7.29 -3.96 -7.27
C VAL A 42 -7.64 -3.68 -5.82
N VAL A 43 -7.36 -4.63 -4.91
CA VAL A 43 -7.69 -4.49 -3.49
C VAL A 43 -6.92 -3.33 -2.85
N HIS A 44 -5.62 -3.19 -3.14
CA HIS A 44 -4.80 -2.09 -2.63
C HIS A 44 -5.33 -0.76 -3.13
N LEU A 45 -5.69 -0.65 -4.42
CA LEU A 45 -6.31 0.58 -4.95
C LEU A 45 -7.63 0.91 -4.24
N ILE A 46 -8.50 -0.08 -4.00
CA ILE A 46 -9.75 0.14 -3.27
C ILE A 46 -9.46 0.65 -1.86
N VAL A 47 -8.53 0.01 -1.13
CA VAL A 47 -8.16 0.44 0.23
C VAL A 47 -7.60 1.87 0.21
N THR A 48 -6.68 2.18 -0.71
CA THR A 48 -6.11 3.53 -0.88
C THR A 48 -7.20 4.58 -1.14
N LEU A 49 -8.07 4.35 -2.12
CA LEU A 49 -9.13 5.30 -2.48
C LEU A 49 -10.21 5.43 -1.41
N THR A 50 -10.37 4.42 -0.56
CA THR A 50 -11.34 4.42 0.54
C THR A 50 -10.77 4.84 1.90
N SER A 51 -9.47 5.18 1.97
CA SER A 51 -8.80 5.55 3.21
C SER A 51 -8.93 7.04 3.54
N ASP A 52 -9.05 7.38 4.82
CA ASP A 52 -9.10 8.77 5.29
C ASP A 52 -7.70 9.39 5.39
N PHE A 53 -7.14 9.72 4.24
CA PHE A 53 -5.83 10.36 4.10
C PHE A 53 -5.81 11.28 2.84
N PRO A 54 -4.70 11.98 2.52
CA PRO A 54 -4.69 13.01 1.47
C PRO A 54 -5.19 12.60 0.07
N PHE A 55 -5.09 11.32 -0.30
CA PHE A 55 -5.53 10.83 -1.63
C PHE A 55 -6.82 9.99 -1.59
N GLY A 56 -7.46 9.88 -0.41
CA GLY A 56 -8.72 9.19 -0.27
C GLY A 56 -9.84 9.94 -0.98
N ILE A 57 -10.60 9.23 -1.81
CA ILE A 57 -11.80 9.77 -2.48
C ILE A 57 -13.01 9.59 -1.57
N VAL A 58 -13.18 8.39 -1.00
CA VAL A 58 -14.29 8.06 -0.10
C VAL A 58 -13.70 7.72 1.27
N LYS A 59 -13.84 8.59 2.26
CA LYS A 59 -13.11 8.47 3.54
C LYS A 59 -13.76 7.49 4.52
N LEU A 60 -13.78 6.21 4.17
CA LEU A 60 -14.46 5.16 4.93
C LEU A 60 -13.52 4.48 5.94
N ILE A 61 -12.29 4.18 5.53
CA ILE A 61 -11.30 3.45 6.33
C ILE A 61 -10.39 4.45 7.03
N PRO A 62 -10.36 4.52 8.37
CA PRO A 62 -9.40 5.39 9.06
C PRO A 62 -7.96 5.03 8.67
N PHE A 63 -7.08 6.01 8.45
CA PHE A 63 -5.71 5.74 7.98
C PHE A 63 -4.89 4.88 8.96
N THR A 64 -5.21 4.91 10.25
CA THR A 64 -4.65 3.97 11.23
C THR A 64 -5.01 2.51 10.92
N ILE A 65 -6.24 2.25 10.44
CA ILE A 65 -6.70 0.91 10.04
C ILE A 65 -6.05 0.50 8.71
N HIS A 66 -5.89 1.42 7.74
CA HIS A 66 -5.06 1.17 6.56
C HIS A 66 -3.68 0.64 6.97
N GLY A 67 -3.00 1.33 7.89
CA GLY A 67 -1.70 0.88 8.37
C GLY A 67 -1.71 -0.47 9.08
N TRP A 68 -2.83 -0.90 9.66
CA TRP A 68 -2.98 -2.26 10.19
C TRP A 68 -3.15 -3.30 9.07
N ILE A 69 -3.88 -2.97 8.01
CA ILE A 69 -4.00 -3.84 6.83
C ILE A 69 -2.62 -4.12 6.26
N GLU A 70 -1.79 -3.09 6.06
CA GLU A 70 -0.44 -3.26 5.50
C GLU A 70 0.48 -4.11 6.39
N ARG A 71 0.36 -3.98 7.72
CA ARG A 71 1.11 -4.81 8.68
C ARG A 71 0.76 -6.30 8.56
N LEU A 72 -0.43 -6.63 8.05
CA LEU A 72 -0.81 -8.00 7.74
C LEU A 72 -0.36 -8.39 6.32
N VAL A 73 -0.63 -7.53 5.34
CA VAL A 73 -0.30 -7.79 3.92
C VAL A 73 1.18 -8.05 3.72
N GLY A 74 2.07 -7.23 4.28
CA GLY A 74 3.52 -7.37 4.08
C GLY A 74 4.05 -8.77 4.45
N PRO A 75 3.85 -9.25 5.69
CA PRO A 75 4.19 -10.62 6.07
C PRO A 75 3.45 -11.69 5.27
N SER A 76 2.17 -11.46 4.93
CA SER A 76 1.42 -12.39 4.08
C SER A 76 2.08 -12.59 2.73
N LEU A 77 2.52 -11.51 2.06
CA LEU A 77 3.22 -11.61 0.76
C LEU A 77 4.49 -12.46 0.84
N ILE A 78 5.25 -12.35 1.92
CA ILE A 78 6.44 -13.19 2.14
C ILE A 78 6.04 -14.67 2.28
N ALA A 79 4.90 -14.94 2.92
CA ALA A 79 4.42 -16.30 3.15
C ALA A 79 3.74 -16.92 1.90
N LEU A 80 3.16 -16.13 1.00
CA LEU A 80 2.38 -16.61 -0.16
C LEU A 80 3.09 -17.70 -0.98
N PRO A 81 4.37 -17.54 -1.41
CA PRO A 81 5.02 -18.54 -2.24
C PRO A 81 5.09 -19.93 -1.60
N PHE A 82 5.25 -19.96 -0.26
CA PHE A 82 5.38 -21.20 0.51
C PHE A 82 4.03 -21.85 0.79
N ILE A 83 3.00 -21.04 1.09
CA ILE A 83 1.64 -21.52 1.39
C ILE A 83 0.97 -22.04 0.12
N PHE A 84 1.12 -21.33 -1.00
CA PHE A 84 0.45 -21.63 -2.26
C PHE A 84 1.31 -22.44 -3.24
N GLY A 85 2.50 -22.89 -2.82
CA GLY A 85 3.29 -23.88 -3.56
C GLY A 85 4.03 -23.36 -4.80
N PHE A 86 4.19 -22.04 -4.96
CA PHE A 86 4.96 -21.46 -6.07
C PHE A 86 6.37 -21.01 -5.65
N ALA A 87 6.90 -21.51 -4.53
CA ALA A 87 8.24 -21.19 -4.05
C ALA A 87 9.40 -21.68 -4.96
N THR A 88 9.13 -22.62 -5.87
CA THR A 88 10.10 -23.09 -6.87
C THR A 88 10.19 -22.18 -8.10
N ASP A 89 9.18 -21.35 -8.35
CA ASP A 89 9.25 -20.26 -9.32
C ASP A 89 10.04 -19.11 -8.67
N GLU A 90 11.32 -19.00 -9.04
CA GLU A 90 12.21 -18.02 -8.43
C GLU A 90 11.78 -16.57 -8.69
N ILE A 91 11.24 -16.29 -9.87
CA ILE A 91 10.82 -14.93 -10.25
C ILE A 91 9.60 -14.55 -9.41
N ALA A 92 8.57 -15.39 -9.39
CA ALA A 92 7.39 -15.15 -8.59
C ALA A 92 7.74 -15.07 -7.09
N ARG A 93 8.46 -16.07 -6.55
CA ARG A 93 8.87 -16.08 -5.14
C ARG A 93 9.59 -14.79 -4.75
N ASN A 94 10.61 -14.41 -5.52
CA ASN A 94 11.44 -13.24 -5.18
C ASN A 94 10.63 -11.94 -5.30
N PHE A 95 9.73 -11.83 -6.28
CA PHE A 95 8.82 -10.69 -6.43
C PHE A 95 7.94 -10.53 -5.19
N TYR A 96 7.25 -11.59 -4.76
CA TYR A 96 6.35 -11.56 -3.60
C TYR A 96 7.08 -11.28 -2.29
N ILE A 97 8.24 -11.92 -2.07
CA ILE A 97 9.08 -11.66 -0.89
C ILE A 97 9.58 -10.21 -0.89
N GLY A 98 10.08 -9.73 -2.05
CA GLY A 98 10.59 -8.37 -2.20
C GLY A 98 9.52 -7.32 -1.91
N MET A 99 8.34 -7.47 -2.51
CA MET A 99 7.21 -6.57 -2.23
C MET A 99 6.76 -6.63 -0.78
N GLY A 100 6.74 -7.82 -0.17
CA GLY A 100 6.44 -7.97 1.25
C GLY A 100 7.41 -7.20 2.15
N ILE A 101 8.71 -7.27 1.89
CA ILE A 101 9.74 -6.51 2.61
C ILE A 101 9.54 -5.00 2.42
N VAL A 102 9.30 -4.56 1.19
CA VAL A 102 9.06 -3.13 0.88
C VAL A 102 7.85 -2.61 1.64
N ILE A 103 6.71 -3.31 1.61
CA ILE A 103 5.49 -2.89 2.32
C ILE A 103 5.73 -2.85 3.83
N ILE A 104 6.42 -3.84 4.41
CA ILE A 104 6.79 -3.81 5.84
C ILE A 104 7.64 -2.57 6.15
N ALA A 105 8.65 -2.28 5.34
CA ALA A 105 9.52 -1.13 5.54
C ALA A 105 8.73 0.19 5.45
N VAL A 106 7.90 0.36 4.42
CA VAL A 106 7.04 1.54 4.27
C VAL A 106 6.10 1.67 5.46
N GLY A 107 5.49 0.57 5.90
CA GLY A 107 4.55 0.58 7.03
C GLY A 107 5.18 0.89 8.38
N ILE A 108 6.42 0.45 8.63
CA ILE A 108 7.15 0.82 9.86
C ILE A 108 7.54 2.30 9.84
N LEU A 109 7.85 2.84 8.67
CA LEU A 109 8.36 4.21 8.51
C LEU A 109 7.24 5.26 8.36
N THR A 110 5.99 4.85 8.14
CA THR A 110 4.85 5.75 7.90
C THR A 110 4.22 6.30 9.18
N ASP A 111 3.95 7.60 9.18
CA ASP A 111 3.13 8.23 10.22
C ASP A 111 1.63 8.15 9.92
N TYR A 112 0.99 7.07 10.34
CA TYR A 112 -0.47 6.90 10.21
C TYR A 112 -1.32 7.81 11.11
N GLN A 113 -0.69 8.49 12.07
CA GLN A 113 -1.36 9.45 12.96
C GLN A 113 -1.19 10.90 12.46
N GLY A 114 -0.37 11.10 11.42
CA GLY A 114 -0.14 12.42 10.84
C GLY A 114 -1.43 12.93 10.21
N GLN A 115 -1.93 14.08 10.67
CA GLN A 115 -3.03 14.74 9.98
C GLN A 115 -2.57 15.14 8.56
N PRO A 116 -3.45 15.10 7.54
CA PRO A 116 -3.24 15.86 6.32
C PRO A 116 -2.97 17.29 6.77
N ARG A 117 -1.79 17.86 6.50
CA ARG A 117 -1.51 19.27 6.83
C ARG A 117 -2.70 20.10 6.32
N GLN A 118 -3.54 20.59 7.23
CA GLN A 118 -4.68 21.44 6.91
C GLN A 118 -4.12 22.65 6.18
N ARG A 119 -4.45 22.78 4.89
CA ARG A 119 -4.21 23.99 4.15
C ARG A 119 -5.31 24.97 4.53
N GLY A 120 -4.92 26.08 5.15
CA GLY A 120 -5.74 27.27 5.29
C GLY A 120 -6.25 27.52 6.70
N GLY A 121 -5.36 28.00 7.58
CA GLY A 121 -5.81 28.93 8.61
C GLY A 121 -6.36 30.17 7.90
N ILE A 122 -7.68 30.20 7.68
CA ILE A 122 -8.38 31.46 7.47
C ILE A 122 -8.36 32.12 8.84
N GLU A 123 -7.36 32.98 9.01
CA GLU A 123 -7.32 34.03 9.99
C GLU A 123 -8.72 34.66 10.03
N LYS A 124 -9.46 34.42 11.12
CA LYS A 124 -10.68 35.16 11.40
C LYS A 124 -10.26 36.60 11.60
N VAL A 125 -10.33 37.39 10.52
CA VAL A 125 -10.30 38.85 10.61
C VAL A 125 -11.42 39.24 11.58
N LYS A 126 -11.01 39.67 12.76
CA LYS A 126 -11.87 40.32 13.75
C LYS A 126 -12.37 41.61 13.10
N THR A 127 -13.59 41.63 12.61
CA THR A 127 -14.29 42.89 12.34
C THR A 127 -14.65 43.49 13.70
N GLN A 128 -14.03 44.62 14.01
CA GLN A 128 -14.50 45.56 15.04
C GLN A 128 -15.75 46.27 14.54
#